data_AF-A0A0U1P9A1-F1
#
_entry.id   AF-A0A0U1P9A1-F1
#
_cell.length_a   1.000
_cell.length_b   1.000
_cell.length_c   1.000
_cell.angle_alpha   90.00
_cell.angle_beta   90.00
_cell.angle_gamma   90.00
#
_symmetry.space_group_name_H-M   'P 1'
#
loop_
_entity.id
_entity.type
_entity.pdbx_description
1 polymer ?
#
loop_
_entity_poly.entity_id
_entity_poly.type
_entity_poly.pdbx_seq_one_letter_code
_entity_poly.pdbx_strand_id
1 'polypeptide(L)'
;MFLIMSAAYVDMELQSEFGALPPSFLPLGNRRLFQHQNTVIPQGIKKYISLPESYSISPTDAAWLEENNFTILSTPDGLSLGASLVAAISLIEDNFDSPLHVLFGDTLITQLPLGNNLVAITEVEDGYNWATINNSPNSPWLSAKNTFTSSNQMVCGYFKFNQPRQLIRLITQSHWDFLDALNRYHNQIGLQTISTDHWLDFGHVNTYYRSKAKFTTQRAFNELIITPDWIEKSSSKNIKIEAEAKWFELLPFEMRHYIPQFMGSQESQGCYKYRLEYLHHTALNELYVFSELPTIVWNNIFNSCINFISQCQEFPAPHDIACSSLDDLFGEKTASRLSEFCANRHISLEDVWLFDGEKITLNDILSNSSQWLPTDKSQPSVMHGDFCFSNILYDFRTNRIKTIDPRGLTPNNELTIYGDTRYDIAKLSHSVLGLYDWIIAGYYHVDITNKDITLHIPSTQRQQDLQQLFIEIVGKKFNLTPMNLYAMQIQLFLSMLPLHNDDQQRQDALFANAFRLYQILKRYAQ
;
A
#
# COMPACT_ATOMS: atom_id res chain seq x y z
N MET A 1 5.14 18.25 -23.55
CA MET A 1 4.83 18.32 -22.09
C MET A 1 3.89 17.18 -21.72
N PHE A 2 3.93 16.73 -20.47
CA PHE A 2 3.03 15.72 -19.93
C PHE A 2 2.35 16.24 -18.67
N LEU A 3 1.02 16.34 -18.68
CA LEU A 3 0.21 16.83 -17.56
C LEU A 3 -0.65 15.69 -17.01
N ILE A 4 -0.45 15.35 -15.73
CA ILE A 4 -1.37 14.52 -14.96
C ILE A 4 -2.39 15.45 -14.29
N MET A 5 -3.66 15.30 -14.64
CA MET A 5 -4.76 16.07 -14.07
C MET A 5 -5.29 15.43 -12.80
N SER A 6 -4.85 15.91 -11.64
CA SER A 6 -5.26 15.37 -10.33
C SER A 6 -5.80 16.46 -9.40
N ALA A 7 -6.35 17.53 -9.98
CA ALA A 7 -6.82 18.75 -9.34
C ALA A 7 -8.13 18.64 -8.53
N ALA A 8 -8.73 17.46 -8.47
CA ALA A 8 -9.96 17.20 -7.71
C ALA A 8 -9.68 16.19 -6.60
N TYR A 9 -10.63 16.02 -5.69
CA TYR A 9 -10.64 14.88 -4.77
C TYR A 9 -11.39 13.71 -5.40
N VAL A 10 -11.04 12.48 -4.99
CA VAL A 10 -11.77 11.26 -5.39
C VAL A 10 -13.24 11.31 -4.95
N ASP A 11 -14.09 10.44 -5.52
CA ASP A 11 -15.52 10.43 -5.19
C ASP A 11 -15.79 10.07 -3.71
N MET A 12 -17.02 10.31 -3.24
CA MET A 12 -17.36 10.10 -1.82
C MET A 12 -17.19 8.66 -1.36
N GLU A 13 -17.37 7.68 -2.26
CA GLU A 13 -17.20 6.27 -1.92
C GLU A 13 -15.72 5.96 -1.64
N LEU A 14 -14.82 6.39 -2.53
CA LEU A 14 -13.38 6.27 -2.33
C LEU A 14 -12.89 7.11 -1.13
N GLN A 15 -13.45 8.30 -0.91
CA GLN A 15 -13.11 9.11 0.27
C GLN A 15 -13.47 8.40 1.58
N SER A 16 -14.53 7.59 1.59
CA SER A 16 -14.90 6.83 2.79
C SER A 16 -13.89 5.74 3.16
N GLU A 17 -13.11 5.24 2.19
CA GLU A 17 -12.11 4.20 2.38
C GLU A 17 -10.67 4.75 2.50
N PHE A 18 -10.37 5.83 1.80
CA PHE A 18 -9.00 6.38 1.70
C PHE A 18 -8.84 7.79 2.27
N GLY A 19 -9.92 8.47 2.65
CA GLY A 19 -9.90 9.90 2.98
C GLY A 19 -9.87 10.79 1.74
N ALA A 20 -9.80 12.11 1.96
CA ALA A 20 -9.82 13.12 0.91
C ALA A 20 -8.48 13.17 0.15
N LEU A 21 -8.28 12.25 -0.78
CA LEU A 21 -7.10 12.18 -1.63
C LEU A 21 -7.36 12.73 -3.04
N PRO A 22 -6.36 13.36 -3.67
CA PRO A 22 -6.32 13.51 -5.12
C PRO A 22 -6.27 12.14 -5.82
N PRO A 23 -6.89 11.97 -7.00
CA PRO A 23 -6.91 10.69 -7.70
C PRO A 23 -5.54 10.01 -7.91
N SER A 24 -4.52 10.77 -8.29
CA SER A 24 -3.17 10.21 -8.52
C SER A 24 -2.47 9.80 -7.22
N PHE A 25 -3.04 10.12 -6.07
CA PHE A 25 -2.54 9.76 -4.75
C PHE A 25 -3.18 8.49 -4.21
N LEU A 26 -4.16 7.90 -4.90
CA LEU A 26 -4.71 6.59 -4.52
C LEU A 26 -3.60 5.53 -4.44
N PRO A 27 -3.66 4.61 -3.45
CA PRO A 27 -2.67 3.55 -3.32
C PRO A 27 -2.88 2.46 -4.38
N LEU A 28 -1.77 1.90 -4.87
CA LEU A 28 -1.74 0.74 -5.75
C LEU A 28 -0.45 -0.05 -5.53
N GLY A 29 -0.53 -1.24 -4.94
CA GLY A 29 0.63 -2.13 -4.79
C GLY A 29 1.71 -1.52 -3.89
N ASN A 30 1.31 -1.07 -2.71
CA ASN A 30 2.17 -0.42 -1.71
C ASN A 30 2.93 0.83 -2.22
N ARG A 31 2.33 1.56 -3.16
CA ARG A 31 2.87 2.77 -3.81
C ARG A 31 1.74 3.73 -4.19
N ARG A 32 2.05 5.00 -4.41
CA ARG A 32 1.09 5.98 -4.96
C ARG A 32 0.85 5.74 -6.45
N LEU A 33 -0.36 6.01 -6.94
CA LEU A 33 -0.71 5.84 -8.35
C LEU A 33 0.20 6.66 -9.30
N PHE A 34 0.57 7.89 -8.92
CA PHE A 34 1.49 8.73 -9.69
C PHE A 34 2.86 8.08 -9.93
N GLN A 35 3.31 7.20 -9.03
CA GLN A 35 4.58 6.49 -9.20
C GLN A 35 4.50 5.50 -10.36
N HIS A 36 3.35 4.85 -10.55
CA HIS A 36 3.10 3.98 -11.70
C HIS A 36 2.86 4.80 -12.97
N GLN A 37 2.11 5.90 -12.89
CA GLN A 37 1.90 6.80 -14.04
C GLN A 37 3.23 7.37 -14.57
N ASN A 38 4.18 7.68 -13.69
CA ASN A 38 5.52 8.15 -14.08
C ASN A 38 6.27 7.15 -14.99
N THR A 39 6.05 5.84 -14.82
CA THR A 39 6.78 4.81 -15.58
C THR A 39 6.47 4.80 -17.08
N VAL A 40 5.33 5.36 -17.49
CA VAL A 40 4.90 5.42 -18.89
C VAL A 40 5.16 6.77 -19.55
N ILE A 41 5.59 7.78 -18.79
CA ILE A 41 5.89 9.10 -19.33
C ILE A 41 7.16 9.02 -20.18
N PRO A 42 7.14 9.51 -21.44
CA PRO A 42 8.33 9.47 -22.29
C PRO A 42 9.50 10.29 -21.71
N GLN A 43 10.72 9.80 -21.93
CA GLN A 43 11.94 10.48 -21.48
C GLN A 43 12.11 11.85 -22.16
N GLY A 44 12.73 12.80 -21.45
CA GLY A 44 13.04 14.14 -21.98
C GLY A 44 11.83 15.08 -22.10
N ILE A 45 10.64 14.66 -21.67
CA ILE A 45 9.44 15.50 -21.64
C ILE A 45 9.27 16.11 -20.24
N LYS A 46 8.96 17.41 -20.18
CA LYS A 46 8.59 18.10 -18.93
C LYS A 46 7.30 17.53 -18.35
N LYS A 47 7.31 17.23 -17.04
CA LYS A 47 6.23 16.56 -16.32
C LYS A 47 5.55 17.53 -15.37
N TYR A 48 4.22 17.53 -15.38
CA TYR A 48 3.40 18.35 -14.50
C TYR A 48 2.33 17.47 -13.87
N ILE A 49 1.97 17.79 -12.63
CA ILE A 49 0.83 17.20 -11.94
C ILE A 49 0.02 18.32 -11.30
N SER A 50 -1.27 18.41 -11.63
CA SER A 50 -2.15 19.37 -10.96
C SER A 50 -2.74 18.77 -9.69
N LEU A 51 -2.84 19.57 -8.63
CA LEU A 51 -3.44 19.19 -7.35
C LEU A 51 -4.41 20.29 -6.89
N PRO A 52 -5.45 19.94 -6.10
CA PRO A 52 -6.31 20.94 -5.48
C PRO A 52 -5.46 21.90 -4.63
N GLU A 53 -5.74 23.20 -4.67
CA GLU A 53 -5.01 24.19 -3.89
C GLU A 53 -5.16 23.98 -2.38
N SER A 54 -6.27 23.37 -1.94
CA SER A 54 -6.49 22.99 -0.55
C SER A 54 -5.73 21.74 -0.10
N TYR A 55 -5.17 20.96 -1.03
CA TYR A 55 -4.50 19.71 -0.69
C TYR A 55 -3.10 19.95 -0.12
N SER A 56 -2.87 19.46 1.09
CA SER A 56 -1.56 19.52 1.73
C SER A 56 -0.75 18.26 1.40
N ILE A 57 0.10 18.37 0.39
CA ILE A 57 0.99 17.27 0.00
C ILE A 57 1.98 16.93 1.13
N SER A 58 2.19 15.64 1.38
CA SER A 58 3.21 15.20 2.34
C SER A 58 4.62 15.56 1.87
N PRO A 59 5.56 15.90 2.78
CA PRO A 59 6.94 16.21 2.39
C PRO A 59 7.61 15.09 1.58
N THR A 60 7.28 13.83 1.88
CA THR A 60 7.84 12.66 1.18
C THR A 60 7.27 12.52 -0.23
N ASP A 61 5.96 12.70 -0.41
CA ASP A 61 5.35 12.68 -1.75
C ASP A 61 5.88 13.86 -2.60
N ALA A 62 6.05 15.04 -1.99
CA ALA A 62 6.61 16.21 -2.64
C ALA A 62 8.06 15.99 -3.08
N ALA A 63 8.92 15.49 -2.19
CA ALA A 63 10.30 15.16 -2.50
C ALA A 63 10.40 14.12 -3.63
N TRP A 64 9.58 13.07 -3.59
CA TRP A 64 9.56 12.07 -4.65
C TRP A 64 9.20 12.67 -6.02
N LEU A 65 8.18 13.54 -6.06
CA LEU A 65 7.77 14.22 -7.29
C LEU A 65 8.89 15.12 -7.82
N GLU A 66 9.55 15.88 -6.96
CA GLU A 66 10.68 16.73 -7.31
C GLU A 66 11.87 15.92 -7.87
N GLU A 67 12.28 14.86 -7.18
CA GLU A 67 13.35 13.94 -7.63
C GLU A 67 13.04 13.29 -8.99
N ASN A 68 11.75 13.12 -9.31
CA ASN A 68 11.27 12.57 -10.58
C ASN A 68 10.97 13.63 -11.64
N ASN A 69 11.36 14.89 -11.40
CA ASN A 69 11.21 16.05 -12.28
C ASN A 69 9.75 16.42 -12.59
N PHE A 70 8.85 16.28 -11.61
CA PHE A 70 7.50 16.81 -11.69
C PHE A 70 7.44 18.24 -11.16
N THR A 71 6.74 19.11 -11.89
CA THR A 71 6.28 20.40 -11.37
C THR A 71 4.85 20.26 -10.86
N ILE A 72 4.62 20.59 -9.60
CA ILE A 72 3.30 20.59 -8.97
C ILE A 72 2.59 21.89 -9.34
N LEU A 73 1.35 21.77 -9.83
CA LEU A 73 0.49 22.89 -10.20
C LEU A 73 -0.69 22.96 -9.23
N SER A 74 -0.68 23.90 -8.31
CA SER A 74 -1.81 24.15 -7.40
C SER A 74 -2.94 24.83 -8.15
N THR A 75 -4.03 24.09 -8.40
CA THR A 75 -5.19 24.58 -9.15
C THR A 75 -6.37 24.83 -8.21
N PRO A 76 -7.19 25.87 -8.46
CA PRO A 76 -8.36 26.14 -7.62
C PRO A 76 -9.30 24.95 -7.48
N ASP A 77 -9.87 24.81 -6.28
CA ASP A 77 -10.77 23.72 -5.96
C ASP A 77 -12.11 23.81 -6.71
N GLY A 78 -12.75 22.66 -6.93
CA GLY A 78 -14.12 22.59 -7.45
C GLY A 78 -14.30 23.03 -8.91
N LEU A 79 -13.20 23.19 -9.66
CA LEU A 79 -13.26 23.51 -11.09
C LEU A 79 -13.83 22.32 -11.89
N SER A 80 -14.58 22.64 -12.95
CA SER A 80 -14.93 21.64 -13.97
C SER A 80 -13.68 21.11 -14.65
N LEU A 81 -13.75 19.93 -15.27
CA LEU A 81 -12.62 19.33 -15.97
C LEU A 81 -11.97 20.28 -17.00
N GLY A 82 -12.78 20.96 -17.82
CA GLY A 82 -12.27 21.93 -18.80
C GLY A 82 -11.65 23.16 -18.14
N ALA A 83 -12.26 23.70 -17.09
CA ALA A 83 -11.72 24.83 -16.34
C ALA A 83 -10.40 24.47 -15.63
N SER A 84 -10.33 23.28 -15.04
CA SER A 84 -9.13 22.74 -14.38
C SER A 84 -7.98 22.56 -15.37
N LEU A 85 -8.24 22.04 -16.58
CA LEU A 85 -7.21 21.90 -17.61
C LEU A 85 -6.66 23.27 -18.03
N VAL A 86 -7.51 24.25 -18.25
CA VAL A 86 -7.05 25.60 -18.62
C VAL A 86 -6.29 26.25 -17.46
N ALA A 87 -6.78 26.14 -16.23
CA ALA A 87 -6.09 26.66 -15.05
C ALA A 87 -4.69 26.03 -14.90
N ALA A 88 -4.59 24.70 -14.97
CA ALA A 88 -3.31 23.99 -14.90
C ALA A 88 -2.36 24.45 -16.01
N ILE A 89 -2.85 24.54 -17.26
CA ILE A 89 -2.03 25.00 -18.37
C ILE A 89 -1.59 26.46 -18.18
N SER A 90 -2.44 27.34 -17.69
CA SER A 90 -2.09 28.75 -17.43
C SER A 90 -1.03 28.94 -16.35
N LEU A 91 -0.84 27.95 -15.47
CA LEU A 91 0.23 27.94 -14.46
C LEU A 91 1.57 27.41 -14.99
N ILE A 92 1.60 26.82 -16.19
CA ILE A 92 2.83 26.36 -16.82
C ILE A 92 3.54 27.57 -17.44
N GLU A 93 4.73 27.90 -16.95
CA GLU A 93 5.54 29.04 -17.43
C GLU A 93 6.20 28.78 -18.80
N ASP A 94 6.13 27.55 -19.30
CA ASP A 94 6.78 27.12 -20.53
C ASP A 94 6.03 27.46 -21.82
N ASN A 95 6.78 27.60 -22.91
CA ASN A 95 6.22 27.81 -24.23
C ASN A 95 5.47 26.56 -24.72
N PHE A 96 4.22 26.74 -25.14
CA PHE A 96 3.34 25.69 -25.70
C PHE A 96 3.67 25.27 -27.14
N ASP A 97 4.95 25.21 -27.48
CA ASP A 97 5.43 24.88 -28.82
C ASP A 97 5.67 23.36 -28.99
N SER A 98 5.54 22.59 -27.90
CA SER A 98 5.60 21.12 -27.91
C SER A 98 4.21 20.48 -27.73
N PRO A 99 4.00 19.25 -28.23
CA PRO A 99 2.77 18.51 -27.98
C PRO A 99 2.47 18.34 -26.49
N LEU A 100 1.20 18.43 -26.12
CA LEU A 100 0.69 18.23 -24.77
C LEU A 100 0.08 16.84 -24.64
N HIS A 101 0.60 16.05 -23.72
CA HIS A 101 -0.05 14.85 -23.22
C HIS A 101 -0.88 15.21 -22.00
N VAL A 102 -2.13 14.73 -21.93
CA VAL A 102 -3.02 14.90 -20.78
C VAL A 102 -3.43 13.51 -20.31
N LEU A 103 -3.22 13.21 -19.04
CA LEU A 103 -3.64 11.98 -18.37
C LEU A 103 -4.50 12.33 -17.17
N PHE A 104 -5.69 11.78 -17.02
CA PHE A 104 -6.49 11.95 -15.80
C PHE A 104 -5.86 11.20 -14.62
N GLY A 105 -5.95 11.80 -13.44
CA GLY A 105 -5.22 11.32 -12.26
C GLY A 105 -5.69 9.96 -11.75
N ASP A 106 -6.95 9.59 -12.01
CA ASP A 106 -7.55 8.28 -11.71
C ASP A 106 -7.24 7.22 -12.77
N THR A 107 -6.49 7.56 -13.81
CA THR A 107 -6.23 6.68 -14.94
C THR A 107 -4.80 6.17 -14.91
N LEU A 108 -4.61 4.86 -15.07
CA LEU A 108 -3.32 4.27 -15.41
C LEU A 108 -3.39 3.62 -16.78
N ILE A 109 -2.47 4.01 -17.67
CA ILE A 109 -2.24 3.32 -18.92
C ILE A 109 -0.86 2.68 -18.84
N THR A 110 -0.75 1.36 -19.01
CA THR A 110 0.55 0.66 -18.90
C THR A 110 1.40 0.78 -20.16
N GLN A 111 0.81 1.20 -21.29
CA GLN A 111 1.52 1.51 -22.53
C GLN A 111 0.82 2.65 -23.28
N LEU A 112 1.52 3.78 -23.46
CA LEU A 112 0.93 4.93 -24.14
C LEU A 112 0.65 4.63 -25.62
N PRO A 113 -0.55 4.97 -26.13
CA PRO A 113 -0.84 4.84 -27.54
C PRO A 113 0.03 5.77 -28.38
N LEU A 114 0.51 5.25 -29.51
CA LEU A 114 1.38 5.96 -30.46
C LEU A 114 0.57 6.80 -31.42
N GLY A 115 1.06 7.97 -31.78
CA GLY A 115 0.40 8.87 -32.74
C GLY A 115 0.41 10.32 -32.28
N ASN A 116 -0.39 11.15 -32.94
CA ASN A 116 -0.55 12.57 -32.67
C ASN A 116 -2.03 12.93 -32.71
N ASN A 117 -2.45 13.97 -31.98
CA ASN A 117 -3.85 14.39 -31.93
C ASN A 117 -4.78 13.19 -31.69
N LEU A 118 -4.64 12.53 -30.55
CA LEU A 118 -5.32 11.26 -30.29
C LEU A 118 -6.10 11.29 -28.98
N VAL A 119 -7.09 10.40 -28.94
CA VAL A 119 -7.88 10.04 -27.76
C VAL A 119 -7.79 8.54 -27.58
N ALA A 120 -7.34 8.10 -26.40
CA ALA A 120 -7.32 6.69 -26.05
C ALA A 120 -8.73 6.21 -25.71
N ILE A 121 -9.11 5.06 -26.26
CA ILE A 121 -10.44 4.47 -26.10
C ILE A 121 -10.32 2.99 -25.74
N THR A 122 -11.34 2.44 -25.10
CA THR A 122 -11.41 1.02 -24.79
C THR A 122 -12.84 0.52 -24.93
N GLU A 123 -13.00 -0.79 -25.14
CA GLU A 123 -14.30 -1.44 -25.14
C GLU A 123 -14.63 -1.88 -23.71
N VAL A 124 -15.77 -1.43 -23.18
CA VAL A 124 -16.17 -1.72 -21.79
C VAL A 124 -17.52 -2.42 -21.77
N GLU A 125 -17.65 -3.43 -20.91
CA GLU A 125 -18.92 -4.15 -20.70
C GLU A 125 -19.82 -3.48 -19.64
N ASP A 126 -19.27 -2.55 -18.84
CA ASP A 126 -19.96 -1.89 -17.72
C ASP A 126 -20.61 -0.56 -18.08
N GLY A 127 -21.71 -0.25 -17.38
CA GLY A 127 -22.53 0.94 -17.59
C GLY A 127 -22.18 2.16 -16.73
N TYR A 128 -20.89 2.44 -16.46
CA TYR A 128 -20.53 3.71 -15.81
C TYR A 128 -20.66 4.90 -16.79
N ASN A 129 -20.86 6.10 -16.25
CA ASN A 129 -21.06 7.33 -17.02
C ASN A 129 -19.74 7.88 -17.60
N TRP A 130 -19.04 7.10 -18.43
CA TRP A 130 -17.90 7.62 -19.20
C TRP A 130 -18.35 8.27 -20.52
N ALA A 131 -17.48 9.10 -21.10
CA ALA A 131 -17.75 9.67 -22.42
C ALA A 131 -17.67 8.58 -23.49
N THR A 132 -18.73 8.46 -24.30
CA THR A 132 -18.82 7.51 -25.42
C THR A 132 -18.48 8.18 -26.74
N ILE A 133 -17.97 7.39 -27.69
CA ILE A 133 -17.76 7.82 -29.07
C ILE A 133 -18.94 7.44 -29.95
N ASN A 134 -19.48 8.42 -30.67
CA ASN A 134 -20.47 8.22 -31.71
C ASN A 134 -19.85 8.49 -33.08
N ASN A 135 -19.93 7.52 -33.97
CA ASN A 135 -19.50 7.67 -35.37
C ASN A 135 -20.65 8.10 -36.31
N SER A 136 -21.80 8.51 -35.74
CA SER A 136 -22.98 8.93 -36.50
C SER A 136 -22.84 10.38 -37.01
N PRO A 137 -23.07 10.66 -38.30
CA PRO A 137 -22.83 11.98 -38.90
C PRO A 137 -23.71 13.12 -38.35
N ASN A 138 -24.80 12.80 -37.65
CA ASN A 138 -25.74 13.79 -37.08
C ASN A 138 -25.66 13.87 -35.54
N SER A 139 -24.62 13.33 -34.92
CA SER A 139 -24.44 13.32 -33.46
C SER A 139 -23.05 13.83 -33.09
N PRO A 140 -22.89 14.44 -31.90
CA PRO A 140 -21.57 14.84 -31.44
C PRO A 140 -20.66 13.60 -31.33
N TRP A 141 -19.41 13.76 -31.78
CA TRP A 141 -18.42 12.67 -31.81
C TRP A 141 -18.18 12.09 -30.41
N LEU A 142 -18.13 12.95 -29.39
CA LEU A 142 -18.15 12.56 -27.97
C LEU A 142 -19.45 12.99 -27.30
N SER A 143 -20.05 12.09 -26.53
CA SER A 143 -21.25 12.39 -25.74
C SER A 143 -21.20 11.78 -24.34
N ALA A 144 -21.78 12.46 -23.36
CA ALA A 144 -21.97 11.95 -22.00
C ALA A 144 -23.26 11.09 -21.84
N LYS A 145 -23.99 10.79 -22.93
CA LYS A 145 -25.34 10.21 -22.83
C LYS A 145 -25.34 8.68 -22.76
N ASN A 146 -26.11 8.17 -21.79
CA ASN A 146 -26.46 6.76 -21.52
C ASN A 146 -27.32 6.05 -22.57
N THR A 147 -27.33 6.52 -23.81
CA THR A 147 -27.97 5.75 -24.88
C THR A 147 -26.99 4.66 -25.29
N PHE A 148 -27.21 3.44 -24.79
CA PHE A 148 -26.61 2.20 -25.29
C PHE A 148 -26.72 2.18 -26.82
N THR A 149 -25.69 2.70 -27.49
CA THR A 149 -25.48 2.52 -28.92
C THR A 149 -24.54 1.34 -29.07
N SER A 150 -24.67 0.62 -30.18
CA SER A 150 -24.02 -0.66 -30.46
C SER A 150 -22.47 -0.65 -30.47
N SER A 151 -21.82 0.46 -30.14
CA SER A 151 -20.37 0.57 -29.95
C SER A 151 -20.06 1.05 -28.54
N ASN A 152 -19.72 0.12 -27.63
CA ASN A 152 -19.34 0.39 -26.24
C ASN A 152 -17.91 0.98 -26.11
N GLN A 153 -17.55 1.95 -26.95
CA GLN A 153 -16.24 2.59 -26.95
C GLN A 153 -16.23 3.78 -25.99
N MET A 154 -15.49 3.64 -24.90
CA MET A 154 -15.33 4.66 -23.86
C MET A 154 -13.97 5.34 -23.93
N VAL A 155 -13.91 6.62 -23.58
CA VAL A 155 -12.66 7.39 -23.50
C VAL A 155 -11.90 7.08 -22.22
N CYS A 156 -10.62 6.70 -22.35
CA CYS A 156 -9.78 6.21 -21.25
C CYS A 156 -9.09 7.30 -20.42
N GLY A 157 -9.46 8.58 -20.55
CA GLY A 157 -8.81 9.66 -19.80
C GLY A 157 -7.38 10.03 -20.23
N TYR A 158 -6.89 9.53 -21.38
CA TYR A 158 -5.61 9.95 -21.97
C TYR A 158 -5.80 10.59 -23.35
N PHE A 159 -5.11 11.71 -23.54
CA PHE A 159 -5.17 12.52 -24.73
C PHE A 159 -3.78 13.03 -25.13
N LYS A 160 -3.56 13.22 -26.43
CA LYS A 160 -2.36 13.92 -26.93
C LYS A 160 -2.77 14.98 -27.94
N PHE A 161 -2.35 16.22 -27.73
CA PHE A 161 -2.67 17.37 -28.57
C PHE A 161 -1.40 18.03 -29.10
N ASN A 162 -1.29 18.22 -30.41
CA ASN A 162 -0.16 18.91 -31.02
C ASN A 162 -0.30 20.43 -31.02
N GLN A 163 -1.52 20.95 -30.82
CA GLN A 163 -1.78 22.39 -30.75
C GLN A 163 -2.46 22.76 -29.42
N PRO A 164 -1.71 22.82 -28.30
CA PRO A 164 -2.29 23.08 -26.97
C PRO A 164 -2.98 24.45 -26.89
N ARG A 165 -2.44 25.48 -27.54
CA ARG A 165 -3.05 26.82 -27.56
C ARG A 165 -4.45 26.83 -28.19
N GLN A 166 -4.65 26.03 -29.25
CA GLN A 166 -5.97 25.90 -29.87
C GLN A 166 -6.94 25.15 -28.97
N LEU A 167 -6.47 24.12 -28.25
CA LEU A 167 -7.29 23.41 -27.26
C LEU A 167 -7.81 24.36 -26.18
N ILE A 168 -6.92 25.15 -25.56
CA ILE A 168 -7.29 26.13 -24.53
C ILE A 168 -8.35 27.10 -25.06
N ARG A 169 -8.11 27.69 -26.24
CA ARG A 169 -9.04 28.61 -26.89
C ARG A 169 -10.42 27.97 -27.05
N LEU A 170 -10.48 26.73 -27.53
CA LEU A 170 -11.73 26.02 -27.75
C LEU A 170 -12.45 25.68 -26.45
N ILE A 171 -11.73 25.31 -25.39
CA ILE A 171 -12.32 25.09 -24.05
C ILE A 171 -12.94 26.38 -23.52
N THR A 172 -12.22 27.51 -23.61
CA THR A 172 -12.74 28.82 -23.19
C THR A 172 -13.97 29.24 -24.01
N GLN A 173 -13.98 29.00 -25.32
CA GLN A 173 -15.12 29.28 -26.21
C GLN A 173 -16.31 28.31 -26.03
N SER A 174 -16.10 27.19 -25.34
CA SER A 174 -17.13 26.19 -25.04
C SER A 174 -17.60 26.31 -23.58
N HIS A 175 -17.41 27.47 -22.96
CA HIS A 175 -17.80 27.74 -21.57
C HIS A 175 -17.26 26.69 -20.58
N TRP A 176 -16.01 26.25 -20.78
CA TRP A 176 -15.34 25.24 -19.96
C TRP A 176 -15.92 23.83 -20.05
N ASP A 177 -16.81 23.56 -21.02
CA ASP A 177 -17.24 22.20 -21.34
C ASP A 177 -16.14 21.47 -22.10
N PHE A 178 -15.56 20.46 -21.46
CA PHE A 178 -14.46 19.69 -22.01
C PHE A 178 -14.87 18.86 -23.24
N LEU A 179 -16.07 18.26 -23.24
CA LEU A 179 -16.51 17.38 -24.34
C LEU A 179 -16.89 18.19 -25.58
N ASP A 180 -17.61 19.32 -25.41
CA ASP A 180 -17.90 20.23 -26.52
C ASP A 180 -16.60 20.78 -27.13
N ALA A 181 -15.63 21.15 -26.30
CA ALA A 181 -14.33 21.61 -26.78
C ALA A 181 -13.57 20.54 -27.58
N LEU A 182 -13.59 19.28 -27.14
CA LEU A 182 -12.99 18.17 -27.88
C LEU A 182 -13.70 17.90 -29.21
N ASN A 183 -15.03 17.97 -29.25
CA ASN A 183 -15.81 17.88 -30.49
C ASN A 183 -15.40 18.97 -31.48
N ARG A 184 -15.26 20.21 -31.01
CA ARG A 184 -14.79 21.33 -31.84
C ARG A 184 -13.33 21.16 -32.28
N TYR A 185 -12.45 20.65 -31.41
CA TYR A 185 -11.05 20.39 -31.73
C TYR A 185 -10.94 19.31 -32.81
N HIS A 186 -11.70 18.22 -32.68
CA HIS A 186 -11.80 17.16 -33.69
C HIS A 186 -12.22 17.73 -35.05
N ASN A 187 -13.26 18.58 -35.09
CA ASN A 187 -13.74 19.17 -36.34
C ASN A 187 -12.73 20.14 -36.99
N GLN A 188 -11.89 20.83 -36.20
CA GLN A 188 -10.95 21.82 -36.73
C GLN A 188 -9.57 21.25 -37.08
N ILE A 189 -9.06 20.31 -36.28
CA ILE A 189 -7.68 19.78 -36.37
C ILE A 189 -7.67 18.29 -36.71
N GLY A 190 -8.71 17.55 -36.33
CA GLY A 190 -8.77 16.09 -36.39
C GLY A 190 -8.21 15.45 -35.13
N LEU A 191 -9.02 14.60 -34.49
CA LEU A 191 -8.58 13.69 -33.42
C LEU A 191 -8.74 12.24 -33.88
N GLN A 192 -7.70 11.42 -33.70
CA GLN A 192 -7.72 9.99 -33.97
C GLN A 192 -8.11 9.21 -32.71
N THR A 193 -9.00 8.24 -32.86
CA THR A 193 -9.31 7.27 -31.80
C THR A 193 -8.31 6.13 -31.84
N ILE A 194 -7.73 5.78 -30.70
CA ILE A 194 -6.81 4.64 -30.61
C ILE A 194 -7.27 3.71 -29.51
N SER A 195 -7.62 2.48 -29.88
CA SER A 195 -8.00 1.45 -28.92
C SER A 195 -6.82 0.99 -28.07
N THR A 196 -7.05 0.76 -26.78
CA THR A 196 -6.06 0.22 -25.85
C THR A 196 -6.69 -0.76 -24.87
N ASP A 197 -6.01 -1.89 -24.69
CA ASP A 197 -6.33 -2.91 -23.66
C ASP A 197 -5.53 -2.69 -22.38
N HIS A 198 -4.69 -1.64 -22.35
CA HIS A 198 -3.74 -1.33 -21.29
C HIS A 198 -4.26 -0.30 -20.30
N TRP A 199 -5.59 -0.16 -20.19
CA TRP A 199 -6.25 0.84 -19.36
C TRP A 199 -6.74 0.24 -18.03
N LEU A 200 -6.49 0.99 -16.96
CA LEU A 200 -6.94 0.72 -15.62
C LEU A 200 -7.57 2.00 -15.05
N ASP A 201 -8.81 1.87 -14.59
CA ASP A 201 -9.62 2.95 -14.03
C ASP A 201 -9.68 2.86 -12.51
N PHE A 202 -9.38 3.95 -11.84
CA PHE A 202 -9.44 4.11 -10.39
C PHE A 202 -10.42 5.21 -9.95
N GLY A 203 -11.31 5.67 -10.85
CA GLY A 203 -12.22 6.79 -10.59
C GLY A 203 -13.40 6.46 -9.68
N HIS A 204 -13.78 5.18 -9.57
CA HIS A 204 -14.88 4.69 -8.73
C HIS A 204 -14.46 3.47 -7.91
N VAL A 205 -15.12 3.22 -6.78
CA VAL A 205 -14.73 2.14 -5.85
C VAL A 205 -14.68 0.76 -6.52
N ASN A 206 -15.68 0.41 -7.34
CA ASN A 206 -15.70 -0.90 -8.00
C ASN A 206 -14.65 -1.00 -9.11
N THR A 207 -14.43 0.09 -9.87
CA THR A 207 -13.43 0.09 -10.95
C THR A 207 -12.03 0.08 -10.36
N TYR A 208 -11.79 0.81 -9.26
CA TYR A 208 -10.58 0.78 -8.46
C TYR A 208 -10.20 -0.66 -8.07
N TYR A 209 -11.12 -1.41 -7.43
CA TYR A 209 -10.83 -2.75 -6.95
C TYR A 209 -10.63 -3.77 -8.08
N ARG A 210 -11.37 -3.63 -9.18
CA ARG A 210 -11.16 -4.45 -10.38
C ARG A 210 -9.81 -4.15 -11.05
N SER A 211 -9.47 -2.88 -11.17
CA SER A 211 -8.20 -2.42 -11.76
C SER A 211 -7.02 -2.86 -10.91
N LYS A 212 -7.13 -2.78 -9.58
CA LYS A 212 -6.16 -3.31 -8.64
C LYS A 212 -5.97 -4.82 -8.81
N ALA A 213 -7.05 -5.60 -8.91
CA ALA A 213 -6.95 -7.05 -9.15
C ALA A 213 -6.27 -7.37 -10.48
N LYS A 214 -6.63 -6.69 -11.58
CA LYS A 214 -5.99 -6.83 -12.89
C LYS A 214 -4.49 -6.50 -12.83
N PHE A 215 -4.14 -5.39 -12.18
CA PHE A 215 -2.76 -4.94 -12.02
C PHE A 215 -1.91 -5.95 -11.23
N THR A 216 -2.41 -6.46 -10.12
CA THR A 216 -1.70 -7.48 -9.32
C THR A 216 -1.55 -8.78 -10.12
N THR A 217 -2.56 -9.18 -10.89
CA THR A 217 -2.50 -10.37 -11.76
C THR A 217 -1.40 -10.27 -12.81
N GLN A 218 -1.23 -9.10 -13.44
CA GLN A 218 -0.15 -8.87 -14.41
C GLN A 218 1.27 -8.96 -13.80
N ARG A 219 1.37 -8.73 -12.48
CA ARG A 219 2.62 -8.79 -11.72
C ARG A 219 2.81 -10.09 -10.95
N ALA A 220 1.85 -11.01 -11.03
CA ALA A 220 1.92 -12.25 -10.27
C ALA A 220 3.11 -13.09 -10.77
N PHE A 221 4.02 -13.40 -9.86
CA PHE A 221 5.19 -14.25 -10.14
C PHE A 221 4.77 -15.72 -10.19
N ASN A 222 5.65 -16.62 -10.65
CA ASN A 222 5.37 -18.06 -10.76
C ASN A 222 4.82 -18.73 -9.48
N GLU A 223 4.94 -18.10 -8.32
CA GLU A 223 4.49 -18.59 -7.01
C GLU A 223 3.05 -18.18 -6.65
N LEU A 224 2.43 -17.21 -7.35
CA LEU A 224 1.07 -16.75 -7.12
C LEU A 224 0.28 -16.69 -8.43
N ILE A 225 -0.93 -17.25 -8.44
CA ILE A 225 -1.88 -17.11 -9.55
C ILE A 225 -3.10 -16.38 -9.00
N ILE A 226 -3.44 -15.25 -9.60
CA ILE A 226 -4.54 -14.40 -9.14
C ILE A 226 -5.59 -14.34 -10.24
N THR A 227 -6.84 -14.51 -9.84
CA THR A 227 -8.03 -14.31 -10.67
C THR A 227 -9.00 -13.41 -9.91
N PRO A 228 -10.05 -12.88 -10.57
CA PRO A 228 -11.10 -12.14 -9.88
C PRO A 228 -11.84 -12.94 -8.79
N ASP A 229 -11.81 -14.28 -8.87
CA ASP A 229 -12.56 -15.15 -7.96
C ASP A 229 -11.69 -15.75 -6.86
N TRP A 230 -10.42 -16.05 -7.17
CA TRP A 230 -9.51 -16.78 -6.26
C TRP A 230 -8.04 -16.45 -6.47
N ILE A 231 -7.25 -16.69 -5.42
CA ILE A 231 -5.78 -16.70 -5.40
C ILE A 231 -5.30 -18.11 -5.15
N GLU A 232 -4.38 -18.62 -5.96
CA GLU A 232 -3.62 -19.85 -5.71
C GLU A 232 -2.19 -19.49 -5.33
N LYS A 233 -1.72 -20.01 -4.19
CA LYS A 233 -0.37 -19.81 -3.69
C LYS A 233 0.41 -21.12 -3.73
N SER A 234 1.65 -21.04 -4.19
CA SER A 234 2.60 -22.15 -4.27
C SER A 234 4.02 -21.61 -4.05
N SER A 235 4.98 -22.45 -3.70
CA SER A 235 6.38 -22.01 -3.56
C SER A 235 7.33 -23.19 -3.63
N SER A 236 8.59 -22.92 -3.96
CA SER A 236 9.69 -23.89 -3.77
C SER A 236 9.83 -24.36 -2.31
N LYS A 237 9.42 -23.55 -1.33
CA LYS A 237 9.42 -23.90 0.11
C LYS A 237 8.10 -24.58 0.50
N ASN A 238 7.87 -25.80 0.01
CA ASN A 238 6.60 -26.53 0.19
C ASN A 238 6.07 -26.57 1.63
N ILE A 239 6.93 -26.82 2.61
CA ILE A 239 6.52 -26.92 4.02
C ILE A 239 5.84 -25.65 4.54
N LYS A 240 6.22 -24.47 4.03
CA LYS A 240 5.58 -23.20 4.40
C LYS A 240 4.16 -23.11 3.83
N ILE A 241 3.98 -23.52 2.58
CA ILE A 241 2.66 -23.47 1.91
C ILE A 241 1.73 -24.54 2.49
N GLU A 242 2.26 -25.73 2.80
CA GLU A 242 1.55 -26.77 3.53
C GLU A 242 1.08 -26.28 4.90
N ALA A 243 1.96 -25.60 5.64
CA ALA A 243 1.62 -25.03 6.93
C ALA A 243 0.53 -23.96 6.88
N GLU A 244 0.63 -23.04 5.93
CA GLU A 244 -0.41 -22.03 5.67
C GLU A 244 -1.76 -22.70 5.40
N ALA A 245 -1.78 -23.70 4.50
CA ALA A 245 -2.99 -24.44 4.18
C ALA A 245 -3.56 -25.20 5.39
N LYS A 246 -2.70 -25.90 6.14
CA LYS A 246 -3.09 -26.61 7.36
C LYS A 246 -3.66 -25.67 8.41
N TRP A 247 -3.14 -24.45 8.49
CA TRP A 247 -3.69 -23.43 9.37
C TRP A 247 -5.13 -23.07 9.01
N PHE A 248 -5.42 -22.83 7.72
CA PHE A 248 -6.79 -22.58 7.27
C PHE A 248 -7.71 -23.79 7.46
N GLU A 249 -7.22 -25.01 7.21
CA GLU A 249 -7.99 -26.25 7.38
C GLU A 249 -8.42 -26.46 8.85
N LEU A 250 -7.48 -26.24 9.78
CA LEU A 250 -7.67 -26.50 11.21
C LEU A 250 -8.27 -25.34 11.99
N LEU A 251 -8.42 -24.16 11.37
CA LEU A 251 -8.99 -22.99 12.04
C LEU A 251 -10.41 -23.28 12.57
N PRO A 252 -10.71 -22.98 13.85
CA PRO A 252 -12.04 -23.18 14.44
C PRO A 252 -13.16 -22.53 13.62
N PHE A 253 -14.33 -23.16 13.57
CA PHE A 253 -15.44 -22.71 12.70
C PHE A 253 -15.90 -21.29 13.03
N GLU A 254 -15.91 -20.94 14.32
CA GLU A 254 -16.24 -19.63 14.84
C GLU A 254 -15.30 -18.55 14.32
N MET A 255 -14.02 -18.89 14.11
CA MET A 255 -12.98 -17.97 13.62
C MET A 255 -12.98 -17.82 12.10
N ARG A 256 -13.68 -18.66 11.35
CA ARG A 256 -13.64 -18.65 9.87
C ARG A 256 -14.19 -17.37 9.24
N HIS A 257 -14.96 -16.58 9.99
CA HIS A 257 -15.41 -15.27 9.51
C HIS A 257 -14.26 -14.26 9.37
N TYR A 258 -13.09 -14.51 9.96
CA TYR A 258 -11.88 -13.69 9.82
C TYR A 258 -11.01 -14.06 8.62
N ILE A 259 -11.32 -15.11 7.85
CA ILE A 259 -10.53 -15.48 6.68
C ILE A 259 -11.34 -15.31 5.39
N PRO A 260 -10.70 -15.19 4.21
CA PRO A 260 -11.34 -15.49 2.95
C PRO A 260 -11.84 -16.94 2.92
N GLN A 261 -12.77 -17.27 2.03
CA GLN A 261 -13.16 -18.67 1.86
C GLN A 261 -11.95 -19.52 1.44
N PHE A 262 -11.60 -20.51 2.28
CA PHE A 262 -10.60 -21.52 1.93
C PHE A 262 -11.18 -22.52 0.93
N MET A 263 -10.56 -22.62 -0.24
CA MET A 263 -11.05 -23.43 -1.37
C MET A 263 -10.32 -24.77 -1.50
N GLY A 264 -9.51 -25.14 -0.50
CA GLY A 264 -8.78 -26.39 -0.44
C GLY A 264 -7.30 -26.26 -0.82
N SER A 265 -6.60 -27.34 -0.54
CA SER A 265 -5.19 -27.55 -0.85
C SER A 265 -5.03 -28.72 -1.82
N GLN A 266 -3.94 -28.71 -2.58
CA GLN A 266 -3.56 -29.79 -3.49
C GLN A 266 -2.05 -30.00 -3.41
N GLU A 267 -1.64 -31.26 -3.46
CA GLU A 267 -0.24 -31.64 -3.63
C GLU A 267 -0.11 -32.40 -4.96
N SER A 268 0.75 -31.92 -5.84
CA SER A 268 1.02 -32.58 -7.12
C SER A 268 2.50 -32.49 -7.45
N GLN A 269 3.11 -33.64 -7.79
CA GLN A 269 4.53 -33.72 -8.18
C GLN A 269 5.50 -33.12 -7.16
N GLY A 270 5.18 -33.22 -5.86
CA GLY A 270 5.97 -32.63 -4.79
C GLY A 270 5.94 -31.10 -4.77
N CYS A 271 4.90 -30.48 -5.33
CA CYS A 271 4.59 -29.06 -5.15
C CYS A 271 3.26 -28.94 -4.40
N TYR A 272 3.29 -28.25 -3.26
CA TYR A 272 2.11 -27.98 -2.45
C TYR A 272 1.51 -26.63 -2.82
N LYS A 273 0.19 -26.57 -2.95
CA LYS A 273 -0.55 -25.34 -3.26
C LYS A 273 -1.89 -25.29 -2.56
N TYR A 274 -2.38 -24.09 -2.31
CA TYR A 274 -3.74 -23.89 -1.79
C TYR A 274 -4.42 -22.70 -2.43
N ARG A 275 -5.75 -22.64 -2.31
CA ARG A 275 -6.58 -21.57 -2.86
C ARG A 275 -7.40 -20.86 -1.80
N LEU A 276 -7.52 -19.54 -1.96
CA LEU A 276 -8.41 -18.67 -1.20
C LEU A 276 -9.29 -17.88 -2.18
N GLU A 277 -10.49 -17.52 -1.73
CA GLU A 277 -11.30 -16.48 -2.37
C GLU A 277 -10.51 -15.16 -2.50
N TYR A 278 -10.63 -14.51 -3.66
CA TYR A 278 -10.06 -13.18 -3.86
C TYR A 278 -10.98 -12.13 -3.24
N LEU A 279 -10.50 -11.44 -2.21
CA LEU A 279 -11.24 -10.35 -1.58
C LEU A 279 -10.81 -9.00 -2.15
N HIS A 280 -11.79 -8.23 -2.63
CA HIS A 280 -11.63 -6.84 -3.06
C HIS A 280 -11.60 -5.88 -1.86
N HIS A 281 -10.68 -6.13 -0.94
CA HIS A 281 -10.46 -5.32 0.26
C HIS A 281 -9.04 -4.76 0.25
N THR A 282 -8.86 -3.60 0.87
CA THR A 282 -7.53 -3.00 0.98
C THR A 282 -6.81 -3.50 2.22
N ALA A 283 -5.53 -3.84 2.05
CA ALA A 283 -4.66 -4.24 3.14
C ALA A 283 -4.33 -3.05 4.06
N LEU A 284 -4.23 -3.30 5.36
CA LEU A 284 -4.00 -2.25 6.36
C LEU A 284 -2.69 -1.51 6.15
N ASN A 285 -1.68 -2.12 5.52
CA ASN A 285 -0.40 -1.45 5.25
C ASN A 285 -0.61 -0.30 4.25
N GLU A 286 -1.42 -0.52 3.21
CA GLU A 286 -1.73 0.53 2.25
C GLU A 286 -2.58 1.63 2.88
N LEU A 287 -3.55 1.28 3.71
CA LEU A 287 -4.34 2.28 4.45
C LEU A 287 -3.45 3.08 5.42
N TYR A 288 -2.53 2.42 6.12
CA TYR A 288 -1.69 3.07 7.14
C TYR A 288 -0.73 4.10 6.55
N VAL A 289 -0.12 3.78 5.40
CA VAL A 289 0.86 4.67 4.76
C VAL A 289 0.19 5.71 3.88
N PHE A 290 -0.84 5.33 3.12
CA PHE A 290 -1.33 6.17 2.00
C PHE A 290 -2.71 6.81 2.24
N SER A 291 -3.47 6.42 3.27
CA SER A 291 -4.81 7.00 3.50
C SER A 291 -4.83 8.21 4.44
N GLU A 292 -5.85 9.05 4.27
CA GLU A 292 -6.22 10.18 5.12
C GLU A 292 -7.45 9.90 6.00
N LEU A 293 -7.54 8.67 6.51
CA LEU A 293 -8.62 8.23 7.40
C LEU A 293 -8.60 8.89 8.81
N PRO A 294 -9.75 9.35 9.33
CA PRO A 294 -9.87 9.88 10.70
C PRO A 294 -9.47 8.87 11.78
N THR A 295 -8.99 9.36 12.93
CA THR A 295 -8.62 8.54 14.10
C THR A 295 -9.74 7.61 14.58
N ILE A 296 -11.01 8.03 14.45
CA ILE A 296 -12.16 7.18 14.81
C ILE A 296 -12.27 5.92 13.94
N VAL A 297 -11.90 5.99 12.66
CA VAL A 297 -11.89 4.83 11.77
C VAL A 297 -10.78 3.87 12.19
N TRP A 298 -9.59 4.41 12.51
CA TRP A 298 -8.48 3.61 13.04
C TRP A 298 -8.79 2.97 14.38
N ASN A 299 -9.55 3.63 15.25
CA ASN A 299 -10.04 3.01 16.48
C ASN A 299 -10.87 1.74 16.17
N ASN A 300 -11.73 1.76 15.15
CA ASN A 300 -12.50 0.58 14.75
C ASN A 300 -11.61 -0.52 14.16
N ILE A 301 -10.62 -0.14 13.34
CA ILE A 301 -9.62 -1.06 12.77
C ILE A 301 -8.84 -1.75 13.91
N PHE A 302 -8.27 -0.98 14.84
CA PHE A 302 -7.52 -1.54 15.97
C PHE A 302 -8.37 -2.45 16.84
N ASN A 303 -9.60 -2.04 17.18
CA ASN A 303 -10.51 -2.90 17.94
C ASN A 303 -10.83 -4.20 17.20
N SER A 304 -10.97 -4.17 15.87
CA SER A 304 -11.18 -5.39 15.06
C SER A 304 -9.98 -6.34 15.13
N CYS A 305 -8.75 -5.81 15.03
CA CYS A 305 -7.52 -6.59 15.18
C CYS A 305 -7.37 -7.18 16.59
N ILE A 306 -7.64 -6.37 17.62
CA ILE A 306 -7.55 -6.79 19.02
C ILE A 306 -8.62 -7.85 19.35
N ASN A 307 -9.82 -7.72 18.77
CA ASN A 307 -10.88 -8.72 18.92
C ASN A 307 -10.50 -10.07 18.30
N PHE A 308 -9.87 -10.07 17.11
CA PHE A 308 -9.35 -11.31 16.51
C PHE A 308 -8.36 -12.02 17.44
N ILE A 309 -7.37 -11.30 17.95
CA ILE A 309 -6.38 -11.85 18.90
C ILE A 309 -7.07 -12.35 20.18
N SER A 310 -8.06 -11.62 20.68
CA SER A 310 -8.83 -12.05 21.86
C SER A 310 -9.62 -13.33 21.62
N GLN A 311 -10.22 -13.51 20.43
CA GLN A 311 -10.97 -14.73 20.11
C GLN A 311 -10.03 -15.91 19.87
N CYS A 312 -8.85 -15.68 19.28
CA CYS A 312 -7.78 -16.68 19.21
C CYS A 312 -7.46 -17.30 20.59
N GLN A 313 -7.41 -16.48 21.65
CA GLN A 313 -7.15 -16.94 23.03
C GLN A 313 -8.25 -17.85 23.60
N GLU A 314 -9.47 -17.83 23.04
CA GLU A 314 -10.57 -18.70 23.46
C GLU A 314 -10.40 -20.15 22.97
N PHE A 315 -9.43 -20.40 22.08
CA PHE A 315 -9.09 -21.71 21.53
C PHE A 315 -7.70 -22.16 21.97
N PRO A 316 -7.54 -22.62 23.23
CA PRO A 316 -6.26 -23.07 23.75
C PRO A 316 -5.75 -24.32 23.03
N ALA A 317 -4.43 -24.48 23.01
CA ALA A 317 -3.78 -25.68 22.51
C ALA A 317 -4.20 -26.90 23.35
N PRO A 318 -4.57 -28.03 22.72
CA PRO A 318 -4.65 -29.32 23.38
C PRO A 318 -3.32 -29.69 24.05
N HIS A 319 -3.39 -30.59 25.04
CA HIS A 319 -2.19 -31.12 25.70
C HIS A 319 -1.25 -31.80 24.69
N ASP A 320 0.06 -31.66 24.91
CA ASP A 320 1.14 -32.31 24.16
C ASP A 320 1.25 -31.97 22.66
N ILE A 321 0.66 -30.86 22.22
CA ILE A 321 0.83 -30.34 20.86
C ILE A 321 2.03 -29.39 20.78
N ALA A 322 2.80 -29.51 19.70
CA ALA A 322 3.88 -28.58 19.38
C ALA A 322 3.33 -27.14 19.28
N CYS A 323 3.90 -26.24 20.06
CA CYS A 323 3.48 -24.84 20.13
C CYS A 323 4.69 -23.92 19.96
N SER A 324 4.47 -22.76 19.37
CA SER A 324 5.52 -21.72 19.36
C SER A 324 5.46 -20.94 20.67
N SER A 325 6.43 -21.15 21.56
CA SER A 325 6.53 -20.33 22.77
C SER A 325 7.07 -18.94 22.45
N LEU A 326 6.83 -17.97 23.33
CA LEU A 326 7.36 -16.62 23.16
C LEU A 326 8.90 -16.60 23.15
N ASP A 327 9.51 -17.44 23.99
CA ASP A 327 10.97 -17.59 24.09
C ASP A 327 11.57 -18.18 22.81
N ASP A 328 10.89 -19.11 22.14
CA ASP A 328 11.35 -19.67 20.85
C ASP A 328 11.22 -18.66 19.70
N LEU A 329 10.27 -17.73 19.83
CA LEU A 329 9.97 -16.71 18.82
C LEU A 329 10.87 -15.48 18.96
N PHE A 330 11.35 -15.20 20.18
CA PHE A 330 12.32 -14.18 20.52
C PHE A 330 13.64 -14.80 21.03
N GLY A 331 14.47 -14.04 21.76
CA GLY A 331 15.63 -14.59 22.46
C GLY A 331 16.69 -15.19 21.53
N GLU A 332 16.90 -16.51 21.64
CA GLU A 332 17.96 -17.24 20.92
C GLU A 332 17.88 -17.05 19.40
N LYS A 333 16.65 -17.05 18.86
CA LYS A 333 16.43 -16.83 17.42
C LYS A 333 16.86 -15.44 16.99
N THR A 334 16.55 -14.42 17.80
CA THR A 334 17.00 -13.03 17.54
C THR A 334 18.52 -12.97 17.59
N ALA A 335 19.14 -13.53 18.64
CA ALA A 335 20.59 -13.52 18.80
C ALA A 335 21.31 -14.22 17.64
N SER A 336 20.81 -15.38 17.21
CA SER A 336 21.37 -16.13 16.08
C SER A 336 21.32 -15.34 14.77
N ARG A 337 20.15 -14.77 14.45
CA ARG A 337 19.98 -13.97 13.22
C ARG A 337 20.72 -12.64 13.26
N LEU A 338 20.78 -11.98 14.40
CA LEU A 338 21.61 -10.78 14.55
C LEU A 338 23.09 -11.11 14.35
N SER A 339 23.56 -12.24 14.88
CA SER A 339 24.94 -12.70 14.65
C SER A 339 25.24 -12.93 13.16
N GLU A 340 24.29 -13.53 12.43
CA GLU A 340 24.40 -13.68 10.96
C GLU A 340 24.51 -12.33 10.25
N PHE A 341 23.65 -11.37 10.59
CA PHE A 341 23.71 -10.01 10.04
C PHE A 341 25.05 -9.34 10.34
N CYS A 342 25.50 -9.39 11.60
CA CYS A 342 26.77 -8.83 12.04
C CYS A 342 27.96 -9.43 11.28
N ALA A 343 27.99 -10.74 11.10
CA ALA A 343 29.01 -11.42 10.30
C ALA A 343 29.01 -10.95 8.84
N ASN A 344 27.82 -10.87 8.21
CA ASN A 344 27.69 -10.42 6.82
C ASN A 344 28.12 -8.95 6.63
N ARG A 345 27.81 -8.08 7.59
CA ARG A 345 28.12 -6.63 7.53
C ARG A 345 29.46 -6.25 8.15
N HIS A 346 30.21 -7.22 8.71
CA HIS A 346 31.46 -6.99 9.44
C HIS A 346 31.29 -6.02 10.62
N ILE A 347 30.19 -6.17 11.35
CA ILE A 347 29.84 -5.37 12.54
C ILE A 347 30.04 -6.21 13.79
N SER A 348 30.60 -5.61 14.85
CA SER A 348 30.63 -6.21 16.19
C SER A 348 29.42 -5.78 17.02
N LEU A 349 28.94 -6.65 17.91
CA LEU A 349 27.89 -6.28 18.87
C LEU A 349 28.32 -5.15 19.83
N GLU A 350 29.64 -5.04 20.06
CA GLU A 350 30.28 -4.02 20.90
C GLU A 350 30.65 -2.75 20.13
N ASP A 351 30.34 -2.68 18.83
CA ASP A 351 30.55 -1.46 18.07
C ASP A 351 29.69 -0.34 18.64
N VAL A 352 30.32 0.80 18.91
CA VAL A 352 29.63 2.00 19.39
C VAL A 352 29.09 2.76 18.19
N TRP A 353 27.76 2.90 18.15
CA TRP A 353 27.04 3.70 17.18
C TRP A 353 26.58 5.00 17.81
N LEU A 354 26.54 6.07 17.02
CA LEU A 354 25.93 7.34 17.40
C LEU A 354 24.54 7.41 16.77
N PHE A 355 23.51 7.61 17.58
CA PHE A 355 22.14 7.84 17.11
C PHE A 355 21.52 8.97 17.93
N ASP A 356 21.11 10.06 17.28
CA ASP A 356 20.61 11.29 17.91
C ASP A 356 21.50 11.80 19.06
N GLY A 357 22.82 11.73 18.89
CA GLY A 357 23.80 12.18 19.88
C GLY A 357 24.07 11.21 21.04
N GLU A 358 23.37 10.08 21.12
CA GLU A 358 23.61 9.04 22.12
C GLU A 358 24.52 7.93 21.58
N LYS A 359 25.46 7.47 22.41
CA LYS A 359 26.32 6.31 22.11
C LYS A 359 25.60 5.03 22.54
N ILE A 360 25.38 4.12 21.58
CA ILE A 360 24.59 2.90 21.76
C ILE A 360 25.32 1.74 21.07
N THR A 361 25.39 0.59 21.74
CA THR A 361 25.86 -0.67 21.14
C THR A 361 24.68 -1.59 20.81
N LEU A 362 24.87 -2.56 19.92
CA LEU A 362 23.85 -3.59 19.66
C LEU A 362 23.64 -4.49 20.88
N ASN A 363 24.68 -4.67 21.69
CA ASN A 363 24.58 -5.39 22.95
C ASN A 363 23.67 -4.65 23.96
N ASP A 364 23.75 -3.32 24.05
CA ASP A 364 22.83 -2.51 24.88
C ASP A 364 21.38 -2.69 24.43
N ILE A 365 21.13 -2.62 23.12
CA ILE A 365 19.79 -2.79 22.54
C ILE A 365 19.25 -4.19 22.84
N LEU A 366 20.05 -5.23 22.63
CA LEU A 366 19.64 -6.62 22.81
C LEU A 366 19.36 -6.94 24.29
N SER A 367 20.27 -6.56 25.18
CA SER A 367 20.16 -6.85 26.62
C SER A 367 18.97 -6.12 27.26
N ASN A 368 18.84 -4.81 27.00
CA ASN A 368 17.77 -4.01 27.59
C ASN A 368 16.39 -4.35 27.02
N SER A 369 16.29 -4.66 25.71
CA SER A 369 15.01 -5.13 25.17
C SER A 369 14.62 -6.49 25.77
N SER A 370 15.57 -7.40 25.96
CA SER A 370 15.29 -8.72 26.55
C SER A 370 14.73 -8.62 27.98
N GLN A 371 15.18 -7.64 28.77
CA GLN A 371 14.69 -7.41 30.15
C GLN A 371 13.19 -7.10 30.21
N TRP A 372 12.66 -6.44 29.18
CA TRP A 372 11.27 -5.99 29.14
C TRP A 372 10.34 -6.92 28.35
N LEU A 373 10.83 -8.08 27.89
CA LEU A 373 9.96 -9.09 27.30
C LEU A 373 8.98 -9.65 28.33
N PRO A 374 7.71 -9.94 27.95
CA PRO A 374 6.76 -10.61 28.84
C PRO A 374 7.31 -11.98 29.28
N THR A 375 7.39 -12.21 30.59
CA THR A 375 7.93 -13.45 31.19
C THR A 375 6.86 -14.31 31.85
N ASP A 376 5.64 -13.81 31.98
CA ASP A 376 4.51 -14.56 32.50
C ASP A 376 4.17 -15.72 31.55
N LYS A 377 3.91 -16.90 32.14
CA LYS A 377 3.49 -18.07 31.37
C LYS A 377 2.10 -17.83 30.81
N SER A 378 1.99 -17.81 29.49
CA SER A 378 0.72 -17.79 28.79
C SER A 378 0.40 -19.19 28.28
N GLN A 379 -0.88 -19.58 28.31
CA GLN A 379 -1.33 -20.81 27.67
C GLN A 379 -1.30 -20.61 26.15
N PRO A 380 -0.61 -21.47 25.39
CA PRO A 380 -0.65 -21.39 23.93
C PRO A 380 -2.10 -21.55 23.44
N SER A 381 -2.44 -20.81 22.40
CA SER A 381 -3.76 -20.81 21.77
C SER A 381 -3.60 -20.61 20.27
N VAL A 382 -4.70 -20.59 19.52
CA VAL A 382 -4.65 -20.33 18.08
C VAL A 382 -3.88 -19.02 17.83
N MET A 383 -2.92 -19.04 16.92
CA MET A 383 -2.04 -17.91 16.63
C MET A 383 -1.86 -17.80 15.12
N HIS A 384 -1.96 -16.59 14.58
CA HIS A 384 -1.68 -16.33 13.17
C HIS A 384 -0.18 -16.48 12.89
N GLY A 385 0.67 -15.91 13.75
CA GLY A 385 2.13 -16.02 13.72
C GLY A 385 2.83 -15.07 12.75
N ASP A 386 2.06 -14.25 12.02
CA ASP A 386 2.56 -13.17 11.15
C ASP A 386 1.51 -12.07 10.98
N PHE A 387 0.89 -11.65 12.09
CA PHE A 387 -0.26 -10.74 12.11
C PHE A 387 0.13 -9.25 11.94
N CYS A 388 0.91 -8.93 10.91
CA CYS A 388 1.25 -7.56 10.52
C CYS A 388 0.24 -7.00 9.50
N PHE A 389 0.27 -5.69 9.27
CA PHE A 389 -0.73 -5.00 8.45
C PHE A 389 -0.83 -5.47 6.99
N SER A 390 0.25 -5.95 6.38
CA SER A 390 0.22 -6.51 5.02
C SER A 390 -0.62 -7.78 4.91
N ASN A 391 -0.83 -8.46 6.04
CA ASN A 391 -1.55 -9.73 6.14
C ASN A 391 -2.98 -9.54 6.66
N ILE A 392 -3.45 -8.29 6.76
CA ILE A 392 -4.77 -7.92 7.27
C ILE A 392 -5.46 -7.04 6.23
N LEU A 393 -6.56 -7.53 5.66
CA LEU A 393 -7.46 -6.78 4.80
C LEU A 393 -8.60 -6.18 5.63
N TYR A 394 -9.11 -5.01 5.25
CA TYR A 394 -10.22 -4.36 5.94
C TYR A 394 -11.44 -4.19 5.06
N ASP A 395 -12.59 -4.61 5.56
CA ASP A 395 -13.91 -4.38 4.96
C ASP A 395 -14.60 -3.20 5.65
N PHE A 396 -14.62 -2.06 4.98
CA PHE A 396 -15.28 -0.84 5.47
C PHE A 396 -16.80 -0.99 5.61
N ARG A 397 -17.43 -1.88 4.84
CA ARG A 397 -18.89 -2.05 4.86
C ARG A 397 -19.35 -2.77 6.12
N THR A 398 -18.59 -3.77 6.56
CA THR A 398 -18.92 -4.55 7.76
C THR A 398 -18.09 -4.17 9.00
N ASN A 399 -17.09 -3.30 8.85
CA ASN A 399 -16.08 -2.99 9.87
C ASN A 399 -15.42 -4.25 10.42
N ARG A 400 -14.95 -5.12 9.52
CA ARG A 400 -14.30 -6.38 9.86
C ARG A 400 -12.96 -6.48 9.18
N ILE A 401 -12.07 -7.24 9.81
CA ILE A 401 -10.81 -7.64 9.20
C ILE A 401 -10.93 -9.02 8.56
N LYS A 402 -10.08 -9.25 7.56
CA LYS A 402 -9.83 -10.54 6.95
C LYS A 402 -8.33 -10.81 6.97
N THR A 403 -7.90 -11.96 7.44
CA THR A 403 -6.50 -12.32 7.67
C THR A 403 -6.05 -13.36 6.64
N ILE A 404 -4.82 -13.21 6.18
CA ILE A 404 -4.20 -14.04 5.16
C ILE A 404 -2.75 -14.31 5.53
N ASP A 405 -2.12 -15.30 4.88
CA ASP A 405 -0.70 -15.63 5.08
C ASP A 405 -0.31 -15.92 6.55
N PRO A 406 -1.00 -16.87 7.23
CA PRO A 406 -0.61 -17.31 8.56
C PRO A 406 0.73 -18.07 8.52
N ARG A 407 1.40 -18.22 9.66
CA ARG A 407 2.70 -18.90 9.72
C ARG A 407 2.60 -20.42 9.73
N GLY A 408 1.65 -20.98 10.50
CA GLY A 408 1.37 -22.42 10.56
C GLY A 408 2.50 -23.36 11.03
N LEU A 409 3.64 -22.82 11.48
CA LEU A 409 4.85 -23.60 11.85
C LEU A 409 5.49 -23.10 13.13
N THR A 410 6.02 -24.05 13.92
CA THR A 410 7.01 -23.76 14.97
C THR A 410 8.34 -23.32 14.36
N PRO A 411 9.24 -22.70 15.14
CA PRO A 411 10.61 -22.44 14.71
C PRO A 411 11.39 -23.69 14.25
N ASN A 412 10.99 -24.88 14.72
CA ASN A 412 11.57 -26.18 14.35
C ASN A 412 10.90 -26.83 13.12
N ASN A 413 10.06 -26.07 12.39
CA ASN A 413 9.30 -26.52 11.23
C ASN A 413 8.25 -27.62 11.52
N GLU A 414 7.71 -27.67 12.74
CA GLU A 414 6.56 -28.54 13.04
C GLU A 414 5.26 -27.80 12.73
N LEU A 415 4.33 -28.48 12.04
CA LEU A 415 3.02 -27.93 11.68
C LEU A 415 2.18 -27.69 12.93
N THR A 416 1.73 -26.45 13.12
CA THR A 416 0.85 -26.09 14.24
C THR A 416 0.11 -24.79 13.97
N ILE A 417 -1.12 -24.69 14.48
CA ILE A 417 -1.86 -23.43 14.55
C ILE A 417 -1.69 -22.73 15.89
N TYR A 418 -0.97 -23.36 16.83
CA TYR A 418 -0.91 -22.93 18.22
C TYR A 418 0.41 -22.23 18.57
N GLY A 419 0.30 -21.18 19.36
CA GLY A 419 1.45 -20.45 19.88
C GLY A 419 1.04 -19.36 20.87
N ASP A 420 1.98 -18.50 21.19
CA ASP A 420 1.74 -17.36 22.08
C ASP A 420 1.19 -16.15 21.32
N THR A 421 -0.07 -15.79 21.58
CA THR A 421 -0.73 -14.66 20.91
C THR A 421 -0.07 -13.31 21.16
N ARG A 422 0.81 -13.18 22.17
CA ARG A 422 1.63 -11.97 22.35
C ARG A 422 2.55 -11.73 21.15
N TYR A 423 2.92 -12.78 20.42
CA TYR A 423 3.65 -12.63 19.16
C TYR A 423 2.80 -12.00 18.04
N ASP A 424 1.49 -12.29 17.97
CA ASP A 424 0.59 -11.60 17.05
C ASP A 424 0.41 -10.14 17.44
N ILE A 425 0.35 -9.83 18.74
CA ILE A 425 0.37 -8.44 19.22
C ILE A 425 1.67 -7.75 18.82
N ALA A 426 2.82 -8.43 18.95
CA ALA A 426 4.10 -7.91 18.50
C ALA A 426 4.10 -7.66 17.00
N LYS A 427 3.60 -8.58 16.17
CA LYS A 427 3.51 -8.40 14.71
C LYS A 427 2.55 -7.28 14.30
N LEU A 428 1.46 -7.08 15.03
CA LEU A 428 0.57 -5.95 14.81
C LEU A 428 1.24 -4.62 15.19
N SER A 429 1.90 -4.60 16.34
CA SER A 429 2.66 -3.45 16.83
C SER A 429 3.88 -3.13 15.95
N HIS A 430 4.38 -4.10 15.18
CA HIS A 430 5.47 -3.94 14.22
C HIS A 430 5.12 -2.95 13.11
N SER A 431 3.87 -3.04 12.65
CA SER A 431 3.28 -2.09 11.73
C SER A 431 3.08 -0.72 12.37
N VAL A 432 2.44 -0.69 13.55
CA VAL A 432 1.99 0.57 14.18
C VAL A 432 3.11 1.36 14.88
N LEU A 433 3.79 0.75 15.84
CA LEU A 433 4.87 1.39 16.61
C LEU A 433 6.21 1.30 15.89
N GLY A 434 6.46 0.13 15.30
CA GLY A 434 7.65 -0.15 14.53
C GLY A 434 7.77 0.69 13.26
N LEU A 435 6.65 1.18 12.71
CA LEU A 435 6.59 1.85 11.41
C LEU A 435 7.18 0.99 10.27
N TYR A 436 7.07 -0.35 10.39
CA TYR A 436 7.60 -1.28 9.41
C TYR A 436 7.06 -1.00 8.01
N ASP A 437 5.75 -0.82 7.87
CA ASP A 437 5.11 -0.61 6.58
C ASP A 437 5.55 0.69 5.90
N TRP A 438 5.93 1.72 6.67
CA TRP A 438 6.52 2.95 6.13
C TRP A 438 7.90 2.67 5.52
N ILE A 439 8.71 1.85 6.18
CA ILE A 439 10.02 1.44 5.66
C ILE A 439 9.84 0.57 4.41
N ILE A 440 8.91 -0.38 4.41
CA ILE A 440 8.64 -1.23 3.24
C ILE A 440 8.08 -0.42 2.07
N ALA A 441 7.30 0.62 2.33
CA ALA A 441 6.79 1.54 1.31
C ALA A 441 7.86 2.51 0.76
N GLY A 442 9.05 2.59 1.37
CA GLY A 442 10.10 3.54 0.96
C GLY A 442 9.93 4.94 1.54
N TYR A 443 9.05 5.14 2.53
CA TYR A 443 8.81 6.45 3.16
C TYR A 443 9.77 6.65 4.33
N TYR A 444 11.06 6.72 4.02
CA TYR A 444 12.12 6.98 4.99
C TYR A 444 13.33 7.62 4.30
N HIS A 445 14.17 8.28 5.09
CA HIS A 445 15.52 8.64 4.72
C HIS A 445 16.47 8.05 5.78
N VAL A 446 17.49 7.34 5.34
CA VAL A 446 18.52 6.76 6.21
C VAL A 446 19.89 7.14 5.68
N ASP A 447 20.77 7.57 6.59
CA ASP A 447 22.21 7.73 6.32
C ASP A 447 22.99 7.04 7.45
N ILE A 448 24.00 6.25 7.08
CA ILE A 448 24.90 5.58 8.02
C ILE A 448 26.33 5.86 7.58
N THR A 449 26.97 6.82 8.26
CA THR A 449 28.33 7.27 7.93
C THR A 449 29.21 7.21 9.17
N ASN A 450 30.34 6.48 9.12
CA ASN A 450 31.28 6.36 10.25
C ASN A 450 30.63 5.93 11.59
N LYS A 451 29.66 4.99 11.54
CA LYS A 451 28.84 4.56 12.69
C LYS A 451 27.95 5.64 13.30
N ASP A 452 27.77 6.77 12.62
CA ASP A 452 26.72 7.75 12.88
C ASP A 452 25.49 7.38 12.06
N ILE A 453 24.34 7.27 12.71
CA ILE A 453 23.08 6.83 12.13
C ILE A 453 22.09 7.98 12.18
N THR A 454 21.62 8.40 11.01
CA THR A 454 20.47 9.29 10.87
C THR A 454 19.31 8.52 10.26
N LEU A 455 18.14 8.53 10.91
CA LEU A 455 16.91 7.96 10.38
C LEU A 455 15.77 8.97 10.51
N HIS A 456 15.16 9.31 9.38
CA HIS A 456 13.94 10.09 9.33
C HIS A 456 12.83 9.26 8.70
N ILE A 457 11.80 8.96 9.48
CA ILE A 457 10.53 8.41 8.99
C ILE A 457 9.47 9.48 9.21
N PRO A 458 8.63 9.80 8.21
CA PRO A 458 7.57 10.79 8.38
C PRO A 458 6.73 10.52 9.62
N SER A 459 6.71 11.50 10.52
CA SER A 459 5.95 11.45 11.77
C SER A 459 5.07 12.70 11.82
N THR A 460 3.79 12.54 11.54
CA THR A 460 2.80 13.60 11.76
C THR A 460 2.13 13.40 13.11
N GLN A 461 1.48 14.44 13.62
CA GLN A 461 0.69 14.37 14.85
C GLN A 461 -0.33 13.21 14.80
N ARG A 462 -0.93 12.97 13.63
CA ARG A 462 -1.87 11.86 13.43
C ARG A 462 -1.22 10.51 13.68
N GLN A 463 -0.01 10.23 13.18
CA GLN A 463 0.65 8.94 13.46
C GLN A 463 0.93 8.79 14.95
N GLN A 464 1.36 9.85 15.64
CA GLN A 464 1.60 9.80 17.08
C GLN A 464 0.31 9.51 17.86
N ASP A 465 -0.80 10.15 17.49
CA ASP A 465 -2.11 9.90 18.08
C ASP A 465 -2.56 8.44 17.86
N LEU A 466 -2.32 7.88 16.66
CA LEU A 466 -2.62 6.48 16.35
C LEU A 466 -1.76 5.51 17.17
N GLN A 467 -0.47 5.79 17.35
CA GLN A 467 0.43 4.98 18.16
C GLN A 467 0.01 4.98 19.63
N GLN A 468 -0.35 6.15 20.15
CA GLN A 468 -0.84 6.29 21.52
C GLN A 468 -2.18 5.55 21.72
N LEU A 469 -3.14 5.72 20.80
CA LEU A 469 -4.39 4.99 20.81
C LEU A 469 -4.17 3.48 20.80
N PHE A 470 -3.25 2.99 19.95
CA PHE A 470 -2.91 1.57 19.89
C PHE A 470 -2.35 1.05 21.21
N ILE A 471 -1.41 1.77 21.83
CA ILE A 471 -0.83 1.42 23.14
C ILE A 471 -1.92 1.33 24.20
N GLU A 472 -2.86 2.27 24.23
CA GLU A 472 -3.96 2.29 25.20
C GLU A 472 -4.91 1.10 25.05
N ILE A 473 -5.31 0.79 23.81
CA ILE A 473 -6.20 -0.35 23.52
C ILE A 473 -5.52 -1.67 23.92
N VAL A 474 -4.26 -1.86 23.52
CA VAL A 474 -3.50 -3.09 23.82
C VAL A 474 -3.23 -3.22 25.31
N GLY A 475 -2.81 -2.14 25.97
CA GLY A 475 -2.56 -2.13 27.42
C GLY A 475 -3.81 -2.46 28.21
N LYS A 476 -4.96 -1.88 27.84
CA LYS A 476 -6.24 -2.17 28.50
C LYS A 476 -6.70 -3.61 28.31
N LYS A 477 -6.51 -4.19 27.12
CA LYS A 477 -7.04 -5.51 26.78
C LYS A 477 -6.13 -6.66 27.24
N PHE A 478 -4.82 -6.51 27.09
CA PHE A 478 -3.84 -7.58 27.30
C PHE A 478 -2.87 -7.33 28.45
N ASN A 479 -3.02 -6.21 29.18
CA ASN A 479 -2.14 -5.83 30.28
C ASN A 479 -0.65 -5.74 29.88
N LEU A 480 -0.38 -5.33 28.63
CA LEU A 480 0.96 -5.10 28.12
C LEU A 480 1.33 -3.62 28.26
N THR A 481 2.51 -3.36 28.83
CA THR A 481 3.03 -1.99 28.96
C THR A 481 3.67 -1.51 27.65
N PRO A 482 3.85 -0.19 27.46
CA PRO A 482 4.64 0.33 26.35
C PRO A 482 6.03 -0.31 26.25
N MET A 483 6.68 -0.53 27.40
CA MET A 483 8.00 -1.18 27.48
C MET A 483 7.97 -2.59 26.89
N ASN A 484 6.93 -3.38 27.18
CA ASN A 484 6.77 -4.71 26.58
C ASN A 484 6.63 -4.65 25.06
N LEU A 485 5.83 -3.71 24.55
CA LEU A 485 5.59 -3.56 23.11
C LEU A 485 6.87 -3.16 22.37
N TYR A 486 7.58 -2.14 22.84
CA TYR A 486 8.83 -1.69 22.21
C TYR A 486 9.95 -2.73 22.32
N ALA A 487 10.04 -3.46 23.43
CA ALA A 487 10.96 -4.57 23.58
C ALA A 487 10.74 -5.66 22.54
N MET A 488 9.50 -6.12 22.37
CA MET A 488 9.15 -7.09 21.33
C MET A 488 9.45 -6.55 19.92
N GLN A 489 9.25 -5.25 19.66
CA GLN A 489 9.63 -4.67 18.37
C GLN A 489 11.11 -4.71 18.10
N ILE A 490 11.93 -4.29 19.05
CA ILE A 490 13.38 -4.33 18.91
C ILE A 490 13.84 -5.74 18.54
N GLN A 491 13.31 -6.76 19.23
CA GLN A 491 13.60 -8.17 18.93
C GLN A 491 13.19 -8.56 17.50
N LEU A 492 11.98 -8.17 17.06
CA LEU A 492 11.54 -8.40 15.67
C LEU A 492 12.48 -7.74 14.66
N PHE A 493 12.79 -6.45 14.82
CA PHE A 493 13.62 -5.70 13.89
C PHE A 493 15.04 -6.26 13.80
N LEU A 494 15.67 -6.62 14.91
CA LEU A 494 16.99 -7.27 14.90
C LEU A 494 16.93 -8.64 14.22
N SER A 495 15.88 -9.43 14.50
CA SER A 495 15.74 -10.78 13.97
C SER A 495 15.44 -10.85 12.47
N MET A 496 15.03 -9.75 11.82
CA MET A 496 14.66 -9.76 10.40
C MET A 496 15.72 -9.17 9.49
N LEU A 497 16.78 -8.55 10.03
CA LEU A 497 17.83 -7.91 9.22
C LEU A 497 18.44 -8.86 8.16
N PRO A 498 18.80 -10.13 8.45
CA PRO A 498 19.34 -11.02 7.43
C PRO A 498 18.36 -11.32 6.29
N LEU A 499 17.06 -11.23 6.55
CA LEU A 499 16.00 -11.54 5.58
C LEU A 499 15.77 -10.44 4.54
N HIS A 500 16.36 -9.26 4.76
CA HIS A 500 16.23 -8.08 3.88
C HIS A 500 17.55 -7.73 3.19
N ASN A 501 18.44 -8.70 2.98
CA ASN A 501 19.73 -8.51 2.29
C ASN A 501 19.60 -8.23 0.77
N ASP A 502 18.39 -8.32 0.22
CA ASP A 502 18.05 -8.03 -1.17
C ASP A 502 18.02 -6.52 -1.49
N ASP A 503 17.83 -5.68 -0.47
CA ASP A 503 17.81 -4.23 -0.57
C ASP A 503 18.60 -3.62 0.59
N GLN A 504 19.84 -3.20 0.30
CA GLN A 504 20.75 -2.68 1.32
C GLN A 504 20.22 -1.43 2.00
N GLN A 505 19.61 -0.51 1.24
CA GLN A 505 19.10 0.76 1.79
C GLN A 505 17.94 0.49 2.74
N ARG A 506 17.05 -0.43 2.37
CA ARG A 506 15.97 -0.90 3.25
C ARG A 506 16.51 -1.62 4.47
N GLN A 507 17.50 -2.49 4.31
CA GLN A 507 18.14 -3.17 5.44
C GLN A 507 18.77 -2.17 6.43
N ASP A 508 19.45 -1.15 5.92
CA ASP A 508 20.05 -0.08 6.74
C ASP A 508 18.98 0.74 7.48
N ALA A 509 17.83 1.01 6.86
CA ALA A 509 16.70 1.66 7.54
C ALA A 509 16.08 0.79 8.63
N LEU A 510 15.91 -0.50 8.38
CA LEU A 510 15.43 -1.47 9.39
C LEU A 510 16.40 -1.58 10.57
N PHE A 511 17.70 -1.57 10.29
CA PHE A 511 18.77 -1.54 11.29
C PHE A 511 18.71 -0.26 12.13
N ALA A 512 18.71 0.91 11.48
CA ALA A 512 18.59 2.21 12.15
C ALA A 512 17.31 2.33 12.99
N ASN A 513 16.22 1.72 12.54
CA ASN A 513 14.95 1.76 13.25
C ASN A 513 15.01 1.01 14.59
N ALA A 514 15.88 0.00 14.74
CA ALA A 514 16.11 -0.64 16.04
C ALA A 514 16.68 0.35 17.08
N PHE A 515 17.55 1.27 16.66
CA PHE A 515 18.07 2.34 17.52
C PHE A 515 16.98 3.35 17.90
N ARG A 516 16.15 3.76 16.93
CA ARG A 516 14.98 4.62 17.17
C ARG A 516 14.05 4.01 18.23
N LEU A 517 13.70 2.74 18.08
CA LEU A 517 12.82 2.03 19.01
C LEU A 517 13.46 1.87 20.39
N TYR A 518 14.77 1.64 20.45
CA TYR A 518 15.50 1.55 21.71
C TYR A 518 15.52 2.87 22.49
N GLN A 519 15.71 4.02 21.82
CA GLN A 519 15.59 5.32 22.48
C GLN A 519 14.18 5.59 23.00
N ILE A 520 13.14 5.14 22.28
CA ILE A 520 11.76 5.23 22.77
C ILE A 520 11.58 4.35 24.02
N LEU A 521 12.07 3.10 23.99
CA LEU A 521 12.03 2.20 25.15
C LEU A 521 12.69 2.82 26.39
N LYS A 522 13.89 3.41 26.23
CA LYS A 522 14.60 4.10 27.32
C LYS A 522 13.76 5.22 27.94
N ARG A 523 13.04 6.01 27.13
CA ARG A 523 12.18 7.10 27.63
C ARG A 523 10.99 6.61 28.43
N TYR A 524 10.44 5.44 28.13
CA TYR A 524 9.36 4.84 28.92
C TYR A 524 9.86 4.17 30.21
N ALA A 525 11.14 3.78 30.25
CA ALA A 525 11.75 3.11 31.41
C ALA A 525 12.35 4.07 32.44
N GLN A 526 12.46 5.37 32.11
CA GLN A 526 12.83 6.47 33.01
C GLN A 526 11.58 7.05 33.67
#